data_AF-A0A7C3F9U8-F1
#
_entry.id   AF-A0A7C3F9U8-F1
#
_cell.length_a   1.000
_cell.length_b   1.000
_cell.length_c   1.000
_cell.angle_alpha   90.00
_cell.angle_beta   90.00
_cell.angle_gamma   90.00
#
_symmetry.space_group_name_H-M   'P 1'
#
loop_
_entity.id
_entity.type
_entity.pdbx_description
1 polymer ?
#
loop_
_entity_poly.entity_id
_entity_poly.type
_entity_poly.pdbx_seq_one_letter_code
_entity_poly.pdbx_strand_id
1 'polypeptide(L)'
;MSMIWDACSPDDRWSLDGGIPVSSILQRVPQDLRPQHHALPKKRVCGVISAIIPDTGDPKACGGLTEAWDSHACFIESRGKEIESLRKDVRWIEGNPEHRFLLCETLEGFEAFQGYAYCFADLFHAQMQRVDFHEEQALCLNNIREKIAEGYGLLMLGPQAKSCRKHLLAPHFHETLAKELSISLLVVPNTRWPISRILVLIQGEAHVDAAVEWGIRLAKASHAEITLLSIVPQPPVMVQGMKRFGSGLPELLSTETRLGQHLHWAAGRLVDEGLDGTLQLNHGLPEWELRGELLDRDHDIVVMGAEDQDWLRRIGFTRYACRLLQWLDRPLLIAK
;
A
#
# COMPACT_ATOMS: atom_id res chain seq x y z
N MET A 1 23.49 -35.30 -13.23
CA MET A 1 22.70 -34.16 -12.72
C MET A 1 23.19 -32.90 -13.43
N SER A 2 22.73 -32.67 -14.66
CA SER A 2 23.19 -31.55 -15.51
C SER A 2 22.01 -31.08 -16.33
N MET A 3 21.28 -30.11 -15.81
CA MET A 3 20.31 -29.25 -16.49
C MET A 3 19.95 -28.17 -15.46
N ILE A 4 19.79 -26.92 -15.90
CA ILE A 4 19.71 -25.66 -15.11
C ILE A 4 21.08 -24.97 -14.91
N TRP A 5 21.76 -24.56 -15.99
CA TRP A 5 22.82 -23.54 -15.93
C TRP A 5 22.77 -22.48 -17.06
N ASP A 6 21.83 -22.58 -18.02
CA ASP A 6 21.81 -21.71 -19.22
C ASP A 6 20.86 -20.49 -19.15
N ALA A 7 20.32 -20.12 -17.97
CA ALA A 7 19.30 -19.07 -17.89
C ALA A 7 19.82 -17.65 -17.61
N CYS A 8 21.13 -17.42 -17.45
CA CYS A 8 21.68 -16.10 -17.12
C CYS A 8 22.81 -15.72 -18.07
N SER A 9 22.47 -15.05 -19.18
CA SER A 9 23.46 -14.39 -20.04
C SER A 9 23.94 -13.09 -19.36
N PRO A 10 25.26 -12.81 -19.29
CA PRO A 10 25.79 -11.63 -18.62
C PRO A 10 25.54 -10.30 -19.34
N ASP A 11 25.01 -10.31 -20.58
CA ASP A 11 24.85 -9.11 -21.42
C ASP A 11 23.40 -8.59 -21.57
N ASP A 12 22.41 -9.21 -20.91
CA ASP A 12 21.05 -8.67 -20.96
C ASP A 12 20.97 -7.37 -20.14
N ARG A 13 20.63 -6.25 -20.80
CA ARG A 13 20.25 -5.01 -20.11
C ARG A 13 18.86 -5.19 -19.51
N TRP A 14 18.82 -5.68 -18.28
CA TRP A 14 17.62 -6.01 -17.52
C TRP A 14 16.73 -4.78 -17.24
N SER A 15 15.47 -4.77 -17.71
CA SER A 15 14.46 -3.77 -17.32
C SER A 15 13.99 -4.00 -15.87
N LEU A 16 13.54 -2.92 -15.24
CA LEU A 16 13.16 -2.83 -13.81
C LEU A 16 11.70 -3.24 -13.53
N ASP A 17 11.04 -3.96 -14.42
CA ASP A 17 9.63 -4.31 -14.23
C ASP A 17 9.48 -5.48 -13.23
N GLY A 18 8.90 -5.21 -12.05
CA GLY A 18 8.31 -6.22 -11.16
C GLY A 18 9.19 -6.84 -10.06
N GLY A 19 10.37 -6.28 -9.75
CA GLY A 19 11.22 -6.78 -8.66
C GLY A 19 10.80 -6.29 -7.26
N ILE A 20 10.90 -7.16 -6.25
CA ILE A 20 10.78 -6.76 -4.83
C ILE A 20 12.02 -5.89 -4.46
N PRO A 21 11.85 -4.67 -3.90
CA PRO A 21 12.92 -3.86 -3.33
C PRO A 21 13.89 -4.63 -2.43
N VAL A 22 15.18 -4.38 -2.65
CA VAL A 22 16.33 -4.98 -1.95
C VAL A 22 16.25 -4.87 -0.43
N SER A 23 15.67 -3.78 0.08
CA SER A 23 15.51 -3.47 1.51
C SER A 23 14.69 -4.52 2.26
N SER A 24 13.62 -5.03 1.67
CA SER A 24 12.78 -6.07 2.28
C SER A 24 13.50 -7.43 2.42
N ILE A 25 14.47 -7.69 1.53
CA ILE A 25 15.30 -8.89 1.56
C ILE A 25 16.40 -8.75 2.63
N LEU A 26 16.95 -7.55 2.79
CA LEU A 26 17.96 -7.24 3.81
C LEU A 26 17.44 -7.47 5.24
N GLN A 27 16.16 -7.18 5.50
CA GLN A 27 15.58 -7.39 6.83
C GLN A 27 15.48 -8.86 7.23
N ARG A 28 15.42 -9.79 6.25
CA ARG A 28 15.34 -11.24 6.48
C ARG A 28 16.69 -11.89 6.79
N VAL A 29 17.80 -11.18 6.61
CA VAL A 29 19.12 -11.71 6.96
C VAL A 29 19.29 -11.69 8.49
N PRO A 30 19.49 -12.86 9.14
CA PRO A 30 19.76 -12.96 10.57
C PRO A 30 20.88 -12.01 11.01
N GLN A 31 20.71 -11.36 12.17
CA GLN A 31 21.62 -10.29 12.63
C GLN A 31 23.06 -10.78 12.84
N ASP A 32 23.25 -12.07 13.13
CA ASP A 32 24.52 -12.76 13.28
C ASP A 32 25.22 -13.02 11.93
N LEU A 33 24.47 -13.15 10.84
CA LEU A 33 25.00 -13.35 9.48
C LEU A 33 25.35 -12.02 8.77
N ARG A 34 24.78 -10.89 9.19
CA ARG A 34 25.01 -9.56 8.57
C ARG A 34 26.49 -9.09 8.59
N PRO A 35 27.27 -9.27 9.67
CA PRO A 35 28.67 -8.85 9.71
C PRO A 35 29.63 -9.89 9.13
N GLN A 36 29.24 -11.18 9.14
CA GLN A 36 30.16 -12.30 8.88
C GLN A 36 30.28 -12.66 7.39
N HIS A 37 29.24 -12.45 6.59
CA HIS A 37 29.19 -12.99 5.22
C HIS A 37 29.16 -11.95 4.11
N HIS A 38 29.17 -10.65 4.43
CA HIS A 38 29.24 -9.55 3.46
C HIS A 38 28.25 -9.68 2.29
N ALA A 39 27.08 -10.28 2.55
CA ALA A 39 26.09 -10.58 1.53
C ALA A 39 25.15 -9.38 1.32
N LEU A 40 25.04 -8.93 0.08
CA LEU A 40 24.09 -7.89 -0.32
C LEU A 40 23.06 -8.48 -1.27
N PRO A 41 21.79 -8.66 -0.86
CA PRO A 41 20.74 -9.01 -1.80
C PRO A 41 20.65 -7.93 -2.88
N LYS A 42 20.52 -8.35 -4.14
CA LYS A 42 20.54 -7.49 -5.32
C LYS A 42 19.16 -7.38 -5.98
N LYS A 43 18.41 -8.49 -6.03
CA LYS A 43 17.05 -8.55 -6.61
C LYS A 43 16.38 -9.88 -6.23
N ARG A 44 15.05 -9.92 -6.11
CA ARG A 44 14.28 -11.18 -6.18
C ARG A 44 13.56 -11.24 -7.53
N VAL A 45 13.79 -12.30 -8.30
CA VAL A 45 13.13 -12.56 -9.60
C VAL A 45 12.60 -13.99 -9.58
N CYS A 46 11.31 -14.18 -9.83
CA CYS A 46 10.67 -15.52 -9.90
C CYS A 46 10.93 -16.39 -8.66
N GLY A 47 10.92 -15.81 -7.46
CA GLY A 47 11.20 -16.52 -6.22
C GLY A 47 12.68 -16.69 -5.89
N VAL A 48 13.59 -16.45 -6.85
CA VAL A 48 15.03 -16.56 -6.64
C VAL A 48 15.61 -15.24 -6.12
N ILE A 49 16.27 -15.27 -4.97
CA ILE A 49 16.98 -14.12 -4.41
C ILE A 49 18.40 -14.12 -4.96
N SER A 50 18.74 -13.11 -5.76
CA SER A 50 20.13 -12.88 -6.17
C SER A 50 20.85 -12.14 -5.06
N ALA A 51 21.93 -12.71 -4.53
CA ALA A 51 22.75 -12.08 -3.52
C ALA A 51 24.20 -11.96 -4.00
N ILE A 52 24.78 -10.78 -3.78
CA ILE A 52 26.18 -10.54 -4.02
C ILE A 52 26.94 -10.98 -2.77
N ILE A 53 27.86 -11.93 -2.91
CA ILE A 53 28.73 -12.39 -1.83
C ILE A 53 30.21 -12.31 -2.24
N PRO A 54 31.15 -12.16 -1.30
CA PRO A 54 32.57 -12.02 -1.61
C PRO A 54 33.19 -13.28 -2.20
N ASP A 55 32.68 -14.44 -1.77
CA ASP A 55 33.19 -15.75 -2.16
C ASP A 55 32.00 -16.71 -2.27
N THR A 56 31.70 -17.15 -3.49
CA THR A 56 30.64 -18.14 -3.74
C THR A 56 31.03 -19.56 -3.33
N GLY A 57 32.33 -19.78 -3.09
CA GLY A 57 32.91 -21.01 -2.61
C GLY A 57 32.84 -21.21 -1.09
N ASP A 58 32.34 -20.26 -0.30
CA ASP A 58 32.12 -20.45 1.15
C ASP A 58 30.77 -21.17 1.41
N PRO A 59 30.79 -22.49 1.69
CA PRO A 59 29.57 -23.27 1.85
C PRO A 59 28.79 -22.88 3.13
N LYS A 60 29.45 -22.27 4.13
CA LYS A 60 28.76 -21.81 5.34
C LYS A 60 27.98 -20.54 5.06
N ALA A 61 28.58 -19.59 4.33
CA ALA A 61 27.90 -18.37 3.91
C ALA A 61 26.71 -18.69 3.00
N CYS A 62 26.94 -19.49 1.95
CA CYS A 62 25.88 -19.89 1.01
C CYS A 62 24.79 -20.72 1.70
N GLY A 63 25.17 -21.64 2.60
CA GLY A 63 24.25 -22.47 3.36
C GLY A 63 23.35 -21.66 4.29
N GLY A 64 23.93 -20.80 5.12
CA GLY A 64 23.17 -19.96 6.06
C GLY A 64 22.24 -18.97 5.36
N LEU A 65 22.64 -18.42 4.22
CA LEU A 65 21.77 -17.55 3.42
C LEU A 65 20.65 -18.32 2.71
N THR A 66 20.93 -19.52 2.21
CA THR A 66 19.91 -20.36 1.57
C THR A 66 18.86 -20.82 2.58
N GLU A 67 19.29 -21.14 3.80
CA GLU A 67 18.42 -21.48 4.93
C GLU A 67 17.61 -20.27 5.39
N ALA A 68 18.22 -19.09 5.51
CA ALA A 68 17.53 -17.86 5.91
C ALA A 68 16.51 -17.34 4.88
N TRP A 69 16.65 -17.70 3.60
CA TRP A 69 15.83 -17.19 2.50
C TRP A 69 14.84 -18.21 1.92
N ASP A 70 14.63 -19.34 2.58
CA ASP A 70 13.68 -20.37 2.16
C ASP A 70 13.86 -20.79 0.68
N SER A 71 15.09 -21.27 0.40
CA SER A 71 15.41 -22.31 -0.61
C SER A 71 15.71 -21.95 -2.07
N HIS A 72 15.70 -20.69 -2.52
CA HIS A 72 16.18 -20.36 -3.86
C HIS A 72 17.03 -19.08 -3.87
N ALA A 73 18.30 -19.20 -3.49
CA ALA A 73 19.28 -18.13 -3.61
C ALA A 73 20.20 -18.37 -4.81
N CYS A 74 20.38 -17.36 -5.64
CA CYS A 74 21.43 -17.32 -6.65
C CYS A 74 22.53 -16.39 -6.13
N PHE A 75 23.75 -16.91 -6.02
CA PHE A 75 24.87 -16.14 -5.52
C PHE A 75 25.71 -15.62 -6.68
N ILE A 76 25.93 -14.30 -6.69
CA ILE A 76 26.78 -13.63 -7.66
C ILE A 76 28.06 -13.24 -6.92
N GLU A 77 29.19 -13.81 -7.32
CA GLU A 77 30.48 -13.39 -6.80
C GLU A 77 30.79 -11.98 -7.29
N SER A 78 31.17 -11.08 -6.39
CA SER A 78 31.62 -9.73 -6.75
C SER A 78 32.91 -9.41 -6.04
N ARG A 79 33.75 -8.60 -6.69
CA ARG A 79 35.04 -8.20 -6.14
C ARG A 79 34.80 -7.33 -4.90
N GLY A 80 35.58 -7.54 -3.84
CA GLY A 80 35.39 -6.84 -2.56
C GLY A 80 35.28 -5.31 -2.63
N LYS A 81 35.84 -4.65 -3.65
CA LYS A 81 35.68 -3.19 -3.86
C LYS A 81 34.28 -2.78 -4.31
N GLU A 82 33.60 -3.60 -5.11
CA GLU A 82 32.21 -3.36 -5.55
C GLU A 82 31.23 -3.58 -4.39
N ILE A 83 31.44 -4.63 -3.60
CA ILE A 83 30.67 -4.88 -2.37
C ILE A 83 30.81 -3.72 -1.39
N GLU A 84 32.03 -3.21 -1.20
CA GLU A 84 32.26 -2.09 -0.28
C GLU A 84 31.68 -0.77 -0.81
N SER A 85 31.63 -0.56 -2.13
CA SER A 85 30.91 0.56 -2.75
C SER A 85 29.41 0.42 -2.52
N LEU A 86 28.84 -0.76 -2.79
CA LEU A 86 27.42 -1.03 -2.56
C LEU A 86 27.06 -0.94 -1.07
N ARG A 87 27.94 -1.30 -0.14
CA ARG A 87 27.72 -1.11 1.31
C ARG A 87 27.65 0.35 1.72
N LYS A 88 28.40 1.23 1.07
CA LYS A 88 28.32 2.67 1.31
C LYS A 88 26.99 3.25 0.81
N ASP A 89 26.46 2.66 -0.25
CA ASP A 89 25.19 3.07 -0.86
C ASP A 89 23.97 2.42 -0.16
N VAL A 90 24.12 1.21 0.38
CA VAL A 90 23.11 0.51 1.18
C VAL A 90 23.13 1.08 2.60
N ARG A 91 22.35 2.13 2.82
CA ARG A 91 22.01 2.57 4.17
C ARG A 91 21.16 1.50 4.83
N TRP A 92 21.65 0.93 5.93
CA TRP A 92 20.81 0.17 6.85
C TRP A 92 19.86 1.17 7.48
N ILE A 93 18.61 1.16 7.01
CA ILE A 93 17.58 2.05 7.50
C ILE A 93 17.19 1.54 8.89
N GLU A 94 17.70 2.20 9.94
CA GLU A 94 17.05 2.16 11.24
C GLU A 94 15.66 2.78 11.05
N GLY A 95 14.61 2.02 11.38
CA GLY A 95 13.24 2.47 11.12
C GLY A 95 12.96 3.81 11.80
N ASN A 96 12.20 4.68 11.14
CA ASN A 96 11.62 5.84 11.77
C ASN A 96 10.67 5.35 12.88
N PRO A 97 10.96 5.59 14.17
CA PRO A 97 10.12 5.10 15.27
C PRO A 97 8.70 5.68 15.24
N GLU A 98 8.46 6.75 14.49
CA GLU A 98 7.14 7.36 14.32
C GLU A 98 6.19 6.53 13.43
N HIS A 99 6.69 5.55 12.68
CA HIS A 99 5.87 4.74 11.79
C HIS A 99 5.95 3.26 12.18
N ARG A 100 4.84 2.74 12.72
CA ARG A 100 4.70 1.34 13.13
C ARG A 100 3.49 0.73 12.45
N PHE A 101 3.71 -0.31 11.64
CA PHE A 101 2.70 -0.97 10.81
C PHE A 101 2.45 -2.41 11.28
N LEU A 102 1.19 -2.84 11.24
CA LEU A 102 0.77 -4.20 11.50
C LEU A 102 0.52 -4.92 10.19
N LEU A 103 1.03 -6.14 10.06
CA LEU A 103 0.73 -7.04 8.96
C LEU A 103 -0.18 -8.14 9.47
N CYS A 104 -1.41 -8.21 8.96
CA CYS A 104 -2.33 -9.29 9.30
C CYS A 104 -2.50 -10.22 8.10
N GLU A 105 -2.24 -11.51 8.35
CA GLU A 105 -2.07 -12.50 7.30
C GLU A 105 -3.38 -13.17 6.90
N THR A 106 -3.60 -13.30 5.60
CA THR A 106 -4.63 -14.15 5.02
C THR A 106 -3.96 -15.37 4.37
N LEU A 107 -4.59 -16.55 4.48
CA LEU A 107 -3.98 -17.84 4.13
C LEU A 107 -3.64 -18.05 2.64
N GLU A 108 -4.14 -17.23 1.72
CA GLU A 108 -3.89 -17.36 0.26
C GLU A 108 -3.12 -16.15 -0.28
N GLY A 109 -2.15 -16.37 -1.19
CA GLY A 109 -1.41 -15.29 -1.86
C GLY A 109 -0.40 -14.55 -0.98
N PHE A 110 -0.01 -15.15 0.15
CA PHE A 110 0.77 -14.51 1.20
C PHE A 110 2.13 -13.96 0.74
N GLU A 111 2.89 -14.68 -0.08
CA GLU A 111 4.25 -14.23 -0.46
C GLU A 111 4.28 -12.91 -1.22
N ALA A 112 3.38 -12.74 -2.20
CA ALA A 112 3.32 -11.51 -3.00
C ALA A 112 2.87 -10.32 -2.13
N PHE A 113 1.85 -10.52 -1.28
CA PHE A 113 1.38 -9.52 -0.35
C PHE A 113 2.44 -9.15 0.70
N GLN A 114 3.12 -10.14 1.26
CA GLN A 114 4.18 -9.92 2.25
C GLN A 114 5.33 -9.10 1.64
N GLY A 115 5.75 -9.46 0.42
CA GLY A 115 6.74 -8.67 -0.34
C GLY A 115 6.29 -7.21 -0.49
N TYR A 116 5.07 -7.00 -0.98
CA TYR A 116 4.48 -5.66 -1.09
C TYR A 116 4.45 -4.92 0.25
N ALA A 117 4.05 -5.59 1.34
CA ALA A 117 3.98 -4.97 2.66
C ALA A 117 5.33 -4.49 3.16
N TYR A 118 6.40 -5.27 2.97
CA TYR A 118 7.75 -4.85 3.37
C TYR A 118 8.24 -3.68 2.54
N CYS A 119 7.97 -3.69 1.23
CA CYS A 119 8.32 -2.60 0.34
C CYS A 119 7.59 -1.31 0.73
N PHE A 120 6.31 -1.45 1.07
CA PHE A 120 5.49 -0.35 1.58
C PHE A 120 6.02 0.15 2.95
N ALA A 121 6.37 -0.73 3.88
CA ALA A 121 6.96 -0.34 5.16
C ALA A 121 8.30 0.37 4.97
N ASP A 122 9.16 -0.14 4.09
CA ASP A 122 10.47 0.46 3.77
C ASP A 122 10.33 1.89 3.21
N LEU A 123 9.28 2.15 2.42
CA LEU A 123 8.94 3.48 1.90
C LEU A 123 8.82 4.52 3.02
N PHE A 124 8.28 4.12 4.17
CA PHE A 124 8.10 4.96 5.35
C PHE A 124 9.19 4.75 6.41
N HIS A 125 10.16 3.89 6.12
CA HIS A 125 11.10 3.40 7.13
C HIS A 125 10.36 2.85 8.37
N ALA A 126 9.20 2.23 8.18
CA ALA A 126 8.33 1.83 9.27
C ALA A 126 8.78 0.50 9.91
N GLN A 127 8.62 0.39 11.23
CA GLN A 127 8.65 -0.91 11.90
C GLN A 127 7.43 -1.71 11.47
N MET A 128 7.64 -2.96 11.04
CA MET A 128 6.55 -3.89 10.78
C MET A 128 6.47 -4.97 11.86
N GLN A 129 5.26 -5.24 12.36
CA GLN A 129 4.98 -6.40 13.18
C GLN A 129 3.85 -7.24 12.57
N ARG A 130 4.07 -8.55 12.54
CA ARG A 130 3.05 -9.52 12.14
C ARG A 130 2.06 -9.77 13.27
N VAL A 131 0.79 -9.89 12.90
CA VAL A 131 -0.31 -10.32 13.77
C VAL A 131 -0.97 -11.53 13.13
N ASP A 132 -0.97 -12.65 13.85
CA ASP A 132 -1.59 -13.87 13.36
C ASP A 132 -3.11 -13.71 13.34
N PHE A 133 -3.71 -14.09 12.21
CA PHE A 133 -5.15 -14.13 12.06
C PHE A 133 -5.69 -15.36 12.79
N HIS A 134 -6.57 -15.15 13.76
CA HIS A 134 -7.23 -16.22 14.50
C HIS A 134 -8.62 -16.48 13.91
N GLU A 135 -9.08 -17.74 13.87
CA GLU A 135 -10.45 -18.06 13.42
C GLU A 135 -11.51 -17.37 14.30
N GLU A 136 -11.16 -17.07 15.56
CA GLU A 136 -11.96 -16.25 16.46
C GLU A 136 -11.70 -14.76 16.24
N GLN A 137 -12.60 -14.09 15.51
CA GLN A 137 -12.52 -12.66 15.19
C GLN A 137 -12.32 -11.78 16.42
N ALA A 138 -12.98 -12.09 17.54
CA ALA A 138 -12.87 -11.32 18.78
C ALA A 138 -11.45 -11.31 19.35
N LEU A 139 -10.75 -12.45 19.30
CA LEU A 139 -9.38 -12.58 19.76
C LEU A 139 -8.43 -11.77 18.85
N CYS A 140 -8.63 -11.87 17.53
CA CYS A 140 -7.86 -11.10 16.55
C CYS A 140 -8.03 -9.58 16.77
N LEU A 141 -9.27 -9.11 16.96
CA LEU A 141 -9.57 -7.70 17.24
C LEU A 141 -8.91 -7.22 18.53
N ASN A 142 -8.92 -8.02 19.58
CA ASN A 142 -8.27 -7.67 20.85
C ASN A 142 -6.75 -7.54 20.71
N ASN A 143 -6.11 -8.48 20.00
CA ASN A 143 -4.67 -8.41 19.71
C ASN A 143 -4.34 -7.14 18.90
N ILE A 144 -5.16 -6.81 17.90
CA ILE A 144 -4.97 -5.58 17.12
C ILE A 144 -5.15 -4.35 18.01
N ARG A 145 -6.16 -4.31 18.90
CA ARG A 145 -6.38 -3.20 19.84
C ARG A 145 -5.22 -2.99 20.80
N GLU A 146 -4.65 -4.07 21.33
CA GLU A 146 -3.45 -4.00 22.17
C GLU A 146 -2.29 -3.36 21.39
N LYS A 147 -2.08 -3.79 20.14
CA LYS A 147 -1.06 -3.19 19.27
C LYS A 147 -1.37 -1.74 18.92
N ILE A 148 -2.62 -1.36 18.70
CA ILE A 148 -2.98 0.06 18.51
C ILE A 148 -2.55 0.89 19.74
N ALA A 149 -2.77 0.38 20.95
CA ALA A 149 -2.34 1.05 22.18
C ALA A 149 -0.80 1.17 22.31
N GLU A 150 -0.04 0.28 21.65
CA GLU A 150 1.42 0.39 21.54
C GLU A 150 1.87 1.46 20.53
N GLY A 151 0.96 2.08 19.79
CA GLY A 151 1.27 3.16 18.84
C GLY A 151 1.41 2.71 17.38
N TYR A 152 0.82 1.57 17.00
CA TYR A 152 0.72 1.19 15.59
C TYR A 152 -0.32 2.03 14.85
N GLY A 153 0.08 2.61 13.72
CA GLY A 153 -0.71 3.60 12.96
C GLY A 153 -1.34 3.10 11.67
N LEU A 154 -0.90 1.95 11.14
CA LEU A 154 -1.44 1.33 9.94
C LEU A 154 -1.58 -0.19 10.10
N LEU A 155 -2.72 -0.74 9.72
CA LEU A 155 -2.94 -2.18 9.58
C LEU A 155 -3.01 -2.55 8.10
N MET A 156 -2.19 -3.50 7.66
CA MET A 156 -2.17 -4.03 6.30
C MET A 156 -2.88 -5.37 6.25
N LEU A 157 -3.81 -5.52 5.31
CA LEU A 157 -4.59 -6.73 5.06
C LEU A 157 -4.34 -7.27 3.66
N GLY A 158 -4.03 -8.56 3.57
CA GLY A 158 -3.77 -9.27 2.32
C GLY A 158 -5.02 -9.64 1.53
N PRO A 159 -4.83 -10.22 0.34
CA PRO A 159 -5.92 -10.70 -0.50
C PRO A 159 -6.76 -11.75 0.22
N GLN A 160 -8.08 -11.68 0.09
CA GLN A 160 -8.96 -12.71 0.63
C GLN A 160 -8.94 -13.96 -0.25
N ALA A 161 -8.88 -15.12 0.40
CA ALA A 161 -8.93 -16.42 -0.24
C ALA A 161 -10.19 -16.57 -1.11
N LYS A 162 -10.02 -17.01 -2.37
CA LYS A 162 -11.14 -17.23 -3.31
C LYS A 162 -11.79 -18.61 -3.16
N SER A 163 -11.26 -19.48 -2.29
CA SER A 163 -11.72 -20.87 -2.16
C SER A 163 -13.01 -21.04 -1.32
N CYS A 164 -14.01 -21.65 -1.98
CA CYS A 164 -15.45 -21.62 -1.73
C CYS A 164 -16.05 -22.15 -0.40
N ARG A 165 -15.32 -22.29 0.71
CA ARG A 165 -15.91 -22.88 1.93
C ARG A 165 -15.85 -22.05 3.22
N LYS A 166 -15.20 -20.87 3.21
CA LYS A 166 -15.09 -20.01 4.42
C LYS A 166 -15.61 -18.56 4.22
N HIS A 167 -16.56 -18.35 3.30
CA HIS A 167 -17.08 -17.02 2.92
C HIS A 167 -18.02 -16.32 3.93
N LEU A 168 -18.28 -16.89 5.10
CA LEU A 168 -19.23 -16.28 6.05
C LEU A 168 -18.65 -15.13 6.89
N LEU A 169 -17.32 -14.92 6.87
CA LEU A 169 -16.64 -14.00 7.81
C LEU A 169 -15.93 -12.81 7.15
N ALA A 170 -15.83 -12.79 5.82
CA ALA A 170 -14.82 -11.98 5.12
C ALA A 170 -15.24 -10.52 4.79
N PRO A 171 -16.48 -10.24 4.32
CA PRO A 171 -16.93 -8.86 4.10
C PRO A 171 -17.14 -8.09 5.41
N HIS A 172 -17.73 -8.76 6.40
CA HIS A 172 -18.03 -8.17 7.70
C HIS A 172 -16.77 -7.83 8.48
N PHE A 173 -15.69 -8.62 8.37
CA PHE A 173 -14.48 -8.36 9.15
C PHE A 173 -13.79 -7.05 8.74
N HIS A 174 -13.66 -6.77 7.45
CA HIS A 174 -13.08 -5.49 7.00
C HIS A 174 -13.97 -4.31 7.40
N GLU A 175 -15.29 -4.49 7.34
CA GLU A 175 -16.26 -3.50 7.80
C GLU A 175 -16.15 -3.27 9.32
N THR A 176 -16.02 -4.33 10.11
CA THR A 176 -15.81 -4.28 11.55
C THR A 176 -14.49 -3.59 11.88
N LEU A 177 -13.39 -3.91 11.21
CA LEU A 177 -12.10 -3.26 11.41
C LEU A 177 -12.16 -1.76 11.04
N ALA A 178 -12.78 -1.44 9.90
CA ALA A 178 -12.97 -0.07 9.45
C ALA A 178 -13.85 0.74 10.41
N LYS A 179 -14.84 0.12 11.07
CA LYS A 179 -15.73 0.80 12.03
C LYS A 179 -15.20 0.86 13.46
N GLU A 180 -14.58 -0.22 13.96
CA GLU A 180 -14.30 -0.38 15.38
C GLU A 180 -12.88 0.00 15.80
N LEU A 181 -11.94 0.05 14.85
CA LEU A 181 -10.56 0.40 15.16
C LEU A 181 -10.31 1.88 14.89
N SER A 182 -9.37 2.50 15.62
CA SER A 182 -8.92 3.86 15.34
C SER A 182 -7.69 3.91 14.40
N ILE A 183 -7.27 2.76 13.87
CA ILE A 183 -6.10 2.63 13.00
C ILE A 183 -6.48 2.77 11.51
N SER A 184 -5.60 3.39 10.73
CA SER A 184 -5.71 3.39 9.26
C SER A 184 -5.57 1.96 8.71
N LEU A 185 -6.25 1.66 7.61
CA LEU A 185 -6.32 0.32 7.05
C LEU A 185 -5.86 0.30 5.59
N LEU A 186 -4.88 -0.51 5.24
CA LEU A 186 -4.46 -0.77 3.87
C LEU A 186 -4.88 -2.17 3.46
N VAL A 187 -5.91 -2.27 2.64
CA VAL A 187 -6.36 -3.54 2.06
C VAL A 187 -5.72 -3.72 0.70
N VAL A 188 -5.13 -4.89 0.44
CA VAL A 188 -4.35 -5.17 -0.78
C VAL A 188 -4.93 -6.37 -1.53
N PRO A 189 -6.01 -6.17 -2.33
CA PRO A 189 -6.61 -7.23 -3.14
C PRO A 189 -5.65 -7.78 -4.20
N ASN A 190 -4.90 -6.90 -4.86
CA ASN A 190 -3.74 -7.25 -5.67
C ASN A 190 -2.66 -6.20 -5.41
N THR A 191 -1.41 -6.60 -5.56
CA THR A 191 -0.25 -5.74 -5.35
C THR A 191 0.02 -4.89 -6.61
N ARG A 192 0.32 -3.61 -6.45
CA ARG A 192 0.74 -2.69 -7.52
C ARG A 192 2.00 -1.97 -7.07
N TRP A 193 3.13 -2.22 -7.73
CA TRP A 193 4.43 -1.65 -7.36
C TRP A 193 5.28 -1.42 -8.62
N PRO A 194 6.07 -0.32 -8.71
CA PRO A 194 6.18 0.78 -7.75
C PRO A 194 4.90 1.62 -7.65
N ILE A 195 4.74 2.39 -6.57
CA ILE A 195 3.65 3.36 -6.45
C ILE A 195 4.09 4.61 -7.21
N SER A 196 3.38 4.94 -8.29
CA SER A 196 3.67 6.09 -9.16
C SER A 196 2.46 7.00 -9.34
N ARG A 197 1.24 6.49 -9.15
CA ARG A 197 -0.01 7.27 -9.23
C ARG A 197 -0.93 6.96 -8.06
N ILE A 198 -1.28 7.99 -7.31
CA ILE A 198 -2.14 7.91 -6.11
C ILE A 198 -3.46 8.61 -6.41
N LEU A 199 -4.57 7.92 -6.22
CA LEU A 199 -5.91 8.53 -6.27
C LEU A 199 -6.40 8.79 -4.85
N VAL A 200 -6.63 10.04 -4.48
CA VAL A 200 -7.24 10.42 -3.19
C VAL A 200 -8.69 10.79 -3.41
N LEU A 201 -9.61 10.06 -2.80
CA LEU A 201 -11.03 10.33 -2.86
C LEU A 201 -11.42 11.37 -1.82
N ILE A 202 -11.91 12.52 -2.30
CA ILE A 202 -12.49 13.58 -1.48
C ILE A 202 -14.01 13.42 -1.51
N GLN A 203 -14.51 12.59 -0.60
CA GLN A 203 -15.91 12.19 -0.49
C GLN A 203 -16.36 12.30 0.98
N GLY A 204 -17.55 12.84 1.20
CA GLY A 204 -18.09 13.00 2.55
C GLY A 204 -17.37 14.08 3.38
N GLU A 205 -17.62 14.07 4.68
CA GLU A 205 -17.09 15.07 5.61
C GLU A 205 -16.01 14.52 6.56
N ALA A 206 -15.99 13.20 6.77
CA ALA A 206 -15.16 12.58 7.79
C ALA A 206 -13.79 12.17 7.22
N HIS A 207 -12.73 12.44 8.00
CA HIS A 207 -11.34 12.00 7.74
C HIS A 207 -10.80 12.34 6.33
N VAL A 208 -11.35 13.34 5.66
CA VAL A 208 -10.80 13.87 4.40
C VAL A 208 -9.36 14.32 4.63
N ASP A 209 -9.12 15.00 5.75
CA ASP A 209 -7.81 15.50 6.10
C ASP A 209 -6.80 14.36 6.24
N ALA A 210 -7.18 13.28 6.94
CA ALA A 210 -6.33 12.10 7.10
C ALA A 210 -6.02 11.43 5.75
N ALA A 211 -7.00 11.37 4.83
CA ALA A 211 -6.81 10.80 3.50
C ALA A 211 -5.82 11.62 2.66
N VAL A 212 -5.95 12.95 2.70
CA VAL A 212 -5.04 13.86 2.00
C VAL A 212 -3.63 13.78 2.58
N GLU A 213 -3.50 13.80 3.90
CA GLU A 213 -2.19 13.68 4.57
C GLU A 213 -1.52 12.33 4.26
N TRP A 214 -2.27 11.22 4.23
CA TRP A 214 -1.72 9.94 3.76
C TRP A 214 -1.30 9.97 2.30
N GLY A 215 -2.10 10.57 1.42
CA GLY A 215 -1.77 10.77 0.01
C GLY A 215 -0.46 11.55 -0.16
N ILE A 216 -0.31 12.66 0.57
CA ILE A 216 0.90 13.49 0.61
C ILE A 216 2.11 12.68 1.06
N ARG A 217 2.00 11.96 2.19
CA ARG A 217 3.11 11.16 2.71
C ARG A 217 3.53 10.07 1.73
N LEU A 218 2.57 9.40 1.10
CA LEU A 218 2.83 8.42 0.05
C LEU A 218 3.54 9.05 -1.15
N ALA A 219 3.04 10.17 -1.67
CA ALA A 219 3.62 10.84 -2.81
C ALA A 219 5.04 11.34 -2.53
N LYS A 220 5.29 11.91 -1.36
CA LYS A 220 6.63 12.33 -0.96
C LYS A 220 7.61 11.16 -0.90
N ALA A 221 7.17 10.05 -0.32
CA ALA A 221 8.04 8.91 -0.12
C ALA A 221 8.27 8.09 -1.40
N SER A 222 7.30 8.07 -2.32
CA SER A 222 7.36 7.31 -3.59
C SER A 222 7.64 8.16 -4.84
N HIS A 223 7.67 9.49 -4.71
CA HIS A 223 7.66 10.44 -5.83
C HIS A 223 6.48 10.23 -6.80
N ALA A 224 5.34 9.76 -6.29
CA ALA A 224 4.15 9.52 -7.07
C ALA A 224 3.33 10.79 -7.33
N GLU A 225 2.64 10.82 -8.47
CA GLU A 225 1.64 11.83 -8.81
C GLU A 225 0.38 11.63 -7.97
N ILE A 226 -0.22 12.72 -7.48
CA ILE A 226 -1.50 12.69 -6.76
C ILE A 226 -2.62 13.20 -7.65
N THR A 227 -3.72 12.44 -7.73
CA THR A 227 -5.00 12.92 -8.22
C THR A 227 -5.98 13.02 -7.07
N LEU A 228 -6.48 14.22 -6.78
CA LEU A 228 -7.61 14.45 -5.88
C LEU A 228 -8.90 14.33 -6.69
N LEU A 229 -9.77 13.39 -6.35
CA LEU A 229 -11.04 13.18 -7.04
C LEU A 229 -12.22 13.38 -6.09
N SER A 230 -13.14 14.27 -6.47
CA SER A 230 -14.47 14.32 -5.90
C SER A 230 -15.53 14.00 -6.95
N ILE A 231 -16.56 13.24 -6.56
CA ILE A 231 -17.67 12.87 -7.42
C ILE A 231 -18.95 13.39 -6.79
N VAL A 232 -19.61 14.33 -7.45
CA VAL A 232 -20.86 14.93 -7.00
C VAL A 232 -22.04 14.17 -7.60
N PRO A 233 -22.92 13.57 -6.79
CA PRO A 233 -24.12 12.91 -7.29
C PRO A 233 -25.02 13.90 -8.04
N GLN A 234 -25.51 13.53 -9.22
CA GLN A 234 -26.47 14.36 -9.94
C GLN A 234 -27.81 14.41 -9.16
N PRO A 235 -28.41 15.59 -8.95
CA PRO A 235 -29.69 15.69 -8.28
C PRO A 235 -30.79 15.00 -9.11
N PRO A 236 -31.80 14.38 -8.47
CA PRO A 236 -32.90 13.72 -9.18
C PRO A 236 -33.61 14.67 -10.13
N VAL A 237 -34.00 14.16 -11.31
CA VAL A 237 -34.66 14.93 -12.40
C VAL A 237 -35.90 15.71 -11.92
N MET A 238 -36.60 15.21 -10.89
CA MET A 238 -37.77 15.89 -10.29
C MET A 238 -37.46 17.25 -9.65
N VAL A 239 -36.19 17.55 -9.33
CA VAL A 239 -35.73 18.80 -8.71
C VAL A 239 -35.21 19.82 -9.74
N GLN A 240 -35.29 19.51 -11.05
CA GLN A 240 -34.77 20.35 -12.14
C GLN A 240 -35.40 21.75 -12.28
N GLY A 241 -36.46 22.06 -11.53
CA GLY A 241 -37.06 23.40 -11.46
C GLY A 241 -36.33 24.38 -10.53
N MET A 242 -35.47 23.90 -9.62
CA MET A 242 -34.55 24.74 -8.86
C MET A 242 -33.23 24.83 -9.64
N LYS A 243 -32.70 26.05 -9.79
CA LYS A 243 -31.47 26.41 -10.55
C LYS A 243 -30.49 25.24 -10.60
N ARG A 244 -30.14 24.81 -11.82
CA ARG A 244 -29.11 23.80 -12.10
C ARG A 244 -27.89 24.07 -11.21
N PHE A 245 -27.70 23.28 -10.15
CA PHE A 245 -26.43 23.18 -9.43
C PHE A 245 -25.45 22.35 -10.28
N GLY A 246 -25.19 22.81 -11.50
CA GLY A 246 -24.13 22.34 -12.37
C GLY A 246 -22.89 23.17 -12.16
N SER A 247 -22.52 23.40 -10.90
CA SER A 247 -21.36 24.18 -10.53
C SER A 247 -20.11 23.40 -10.90
N GLY A 248 -19.39 23.86 -11.93
CA GLY A 248 -18.08 23.31 -12.29
C GLY A 248 -17.05 23.56 -11.20
N LEU A 249 -15.86 22.96 -11.33
CA LEU A 249 -14.78 23.05 -10.34
C LEU A 249 -14.48 24.49 -9.85
N PRO A 250 -14.38 25.53 -10.72
CA PRO A 250 -14.14 26.90 -10.27
C PRO A 250 -15.27 27.46 -9.40
N GLU A 251 -16.51 27.12 -9.73
CA GLU A 251 -17.68 27.58 -8.98
C GLU A 251 -17.75 26.87 -7.62
N LEU A 252 -17.51 25.56 -7.56
CA LEU A 252 -17.45 24.82 -6.30
C LEU A 252 -16.31 25.29 -5.38
N LEU A 253 -15.12 25.53 -5.93
CA LEU A 253 -14.00 26.10 -5.17
C LEU A 253 -14.28 27.52 -4.68
N SER A 254 -15.14 28.27 -5.38
CA SER A 254 -15.56 29.63 -4.97
C SER A 254 -16.73 29.65 -3.98
N THR A 255 -17.45 28.53 -3.82
CA THR A 255 -18.57 28.44 -2.90
C THR A 255 -18.13 28.07 -1.49
N GLU A 256 -18.77 28.64 -0.47
CA GLU A 256 -18.62 28.25 0.94
C GLU A 256 -19.27 26.89 1.27
N THR A 257 -19.44 26.02 0.27
CA THR A 257 -19.88 24.65 0.52
C THR A 257 -18.77 23.87 1.21
N ARG A 258 -19.11 22.94 2.10
CA ARG A 258 -18.12 22.09 2.80
C ARG A 258 -17.22 21.33 1.83
N LEU A 259 -17.79 20.82 0.73
CA LEU A 259 -17.01 20.17 -0.31
C LEU A 259 -16.03 21.14 -0.97
N GLY A 260 -16.48 22.36 -1.31
CA GLY A 260 -15.61 23.42 -1.83
C GLY A 260 -14.46 23.75 -0.88
N GLN A 261 -14.76 23.88 0.43
CA GLN A 261 -13.76 24.11 1.48
C GLN A 261 -12.73 22.97 1.58
N HIS A 262 -13.18 21.70 1.58
CA HIS A 262 -12.30 20.54 1.61
C HIS A 262 -11.44 20.43 0.35
N LEU A 263 -12.01 20.67 -0.83
CA LEU A 263 -11.25 20.65 -2.09
C LEU A 263 -10.21 21.78 -2.12
N HIS A 264 -10.58 22.97 -1.66
CA HIS A 264 -9.67 24.11 -1.58
C HIS A 264 -8.54 23.85 -0.58
N TRP A 265 -8.87 23.37 0.61
CA TRP A 265 -7.91 22.99 1.64
C TRP A 265 -6.96 21.89 1.13
N ALA A 266 -7.49 20.82 0.54
CA ALA A 266 -6.69 19.70 0.04
C ALA A 266 -5.73 20.13 -1.08
N ALA A 267 -6.22 20.93 -2.04
CA ALA A 267 -5.37 21.49 -3.09
C ALA A 267 -4.29 22.43 -2.52
N GLY A 268 -4.66 23.27 -1.54
CA GLY A 268 -3.72 24.13 -0.83
C GLY A 268 -2.63 23.33 -0.13
N ARG A 269 -2.99 22.24 0.56
CA ARG A 269 -2.02 21.34 1.20
C ARG A 269 -1.05 20.72 0.21
N LEU A 270 -1.48 20.30 -0.97
CA LEU A 270 -0.54 19.81 -2.00
C LEU A 270 0.46 20.88 -2.43
N VAL A 271 0.00 22.12 -2.62
CA VAL A 271 0.84 23.26 -2.98
C VAL A 271 1.83 23.59 -1.86
N ASP A 272 1.39 23.64 -0.61
CA ASP A 272 2.25 23.93 0.56
C ASP A 272 3.37 22.90 0.70
N GLU A 273 3.09 21.65 0.34
CA GLU A 273 4.05 20.56 0.41
C GLU A 273 4.91 20.42 -0.85
N GLY A 274 4.71 21.30 -1.85
CA GLY A 274 5.47 21.34 -3.10
C GLY A 274 5.21 20.15 -4.02
N LEU A 275 4.00 19.57 -3.97
CA LEU A 275 3.62 18.41 -4.76
C LEU A 275 2.78 18.82 -5.97
N ASP A 276 3.14 18.28 -7.14
CA ASP A 276 2.31 18.37 -8.33
C ASP A 276 1.11 17.43 -8.21
N GLY A 277 -0.09 18.01 -8.24
CA GLY A 277 -1.34 17.26 -8.08
C GLY A 277 -2.40 17.70 -9.08
N THR A 278 -3.21 16.74 -9.53
CA THR A 278 -4.39 17.02 -10.36
C THR A 278 -5.62 17.05 -9.46
N LEU A 279 -6.44 18.10 -9.55
CA LEU A 279 -7.75 18.14 -8.92
C LEU A 279 -8.84 17.89 -9.96
N GLN A 280 -9.67 16.87 -9.72
CA GLN A 280 -10.79 16.47 -10.56
C GLN A 280 -12.11 16.52 -9.81
N LEU A 281 -13.14 16.96 -10.54
CA LEU A 281 -14.51 16.96 -10.09
C LEU A 281 -15.37 16.32 -11.17
N ASN A 282 -15.95 15.17 -10.85
CA ASN A 282 -16.83 14.45 -11.74
C ASN A 282 -18.28 14.54 -11.25
N HIS A 283 -19.23 14.39 -12.18
CA HIS A 283 -20.65 14.38 -11.87
C HIS A 283 -21.27 13.07 -12.33
N GLY A 284 -21.83 12.30 -11.40
CA GLY A 284 -22.42 11.02 -11.77
C GLY A 284 -22.63 10.09 -10.59
N LEU A 285 -22.76 8.80 -10.91
CA LEU A 285 -22.80 7.75 -9.90
C LEU A 285 -21.38 7.46 -9.42
N PRO A 286 -21.07 7.59 -8.11
CA PRO A 286 -19.71 7.45 -7.61
C PRO A 286 -18.98 6.17 -8.05
N GLU A 287 -19.68 5.04 -8.03
CA GLU A 287 -19.11 3.75 -8.45
C GLU A 287 -18.71 3.73 -9.93
N TRP A 288 -19.47 4.40 -10.80
CA TRP A 288 -19.20 4.40 -12.25
C TRP A 288 -18.10 5.39 -12.59
N GLU A 289 -18.15 6.59 -12.04
CA GLU A 289 -17.12 7.61 -12.24
C GLU A 289 -15.76 7.12 -11.72
N LEU A 290 -15.73 6.51 -10.53
CA LEU A 290 -14.51 5.95 -9.99
C LEU A 290 -13.96 4.81 -10.85
N ARG A 291 -14.83 3.91 -11.35
CA ARG A 291 -14.39 2.87 -12.28
C ARG A 291 -13.82 3.45 -13.57
N GLY A 292 -14.46 4.48 -14.11
CA GLY A 292 -13.96 5.20 -15.28
C GLY A 292 -12.55 5.75 -15.05
N GLU A 293 -12.36 6.47 -13.94
CA GLU A 293 -11.06 7.05 -13.58
C GLU A 293 -9.97 5.97 -13.37
N LEU A 294 -10.33 4.88 -12.70
CA LEU A 294 -9.41 3.77 -12.43
C LEU A 294 -9.03 2.98 -13.70
N LEU A 295 -9.87 2.98 -14.72
CA LEU A 295 -9.59 2.38 -16.02
C LEU A 295 -8.78 3.31 -16.93
N ASP A 296 -8.99 4.62 -16.85
CA ASP A 296 -8.35 5.61 -17.72
C ASP A 296 -6.90 5.91 -17.31
N ARG A 297 -6.65 6.08 -16.00
CA ARG A 297 -5.35 6.58 -15.50
C ARG A 297 -4.46 5.55 -14.81
N ASP A 298 -4.96 4.31 -14.66
CA ASP A 298 -4.28 3.18 -14.01
C ASP A 298 -3.57 3.57 -12.70
N HIS A 299 -4.32 4.18 -11.79
CA HIS A 299 -3.82 4.51 -10.46
C HIS A 299 -3.37 3.25 -9.72
N ASP A 300 -2.24 3.32 -9.01
CA ASP A 300 -1.65 2.19 -8.30
C ASP A 300 -2.31 1.95 -6.95
N ILE A 301 -2.73 3.02 -6.26
CA ILE A 301 -3.36 2.96 -4.94
C ILE A 301 -4.48 3.99 -4.86
N VAL A 302 -5.57 3.60 -4.20
CA VAL A 302 -6.68 4.48 -3.85
C VAL A 302 -6.59 4.81 -2.36
N VAL A 303 -6.74 6.06 -2.00
CA VAL A 303 -6.77 6.56 -0.63
C VAL A 303 -8.12 7.22 -0.37
N MET A 304 -8.77 6.91 0.75
CA MET A 304 -10.01 7.55 1.15
C MET A 304 -10.07 7.74 2.65
N GLY A 305 -10.85 8.73 3.10
CA GLY A 305 -11.13 8.91 4.53
C GLY A 305 -12.07 7.83 5.04
N ALA A 306 -11.88 7.43 6.29
CA ALA A 306 -12.87 6.64 6.99
C ALA A 306 -14.15 7.48 7.20
N GLU A 307 -15.27 6.79 7.15
CA GLU A 307 -16.58 7.41 7.24
C GLU A 307 -17.05 7.46 8.69
N ASP A 308 -17.64 8.58 9.12
CA ASP A 308 -18.22 8.72 10.45
C ASP A 308 -19.64 8.11 10.53
N GLN A 309 -20.15 7.85 11.73
CA GLN A 309 -21.43 7.16 11.91
C GLN A 309 -22.69 8.00 11.58
N ASP A 310 -22.55 9.31 11.36
CA ASP A 310 -23.69 10.23 11.22
C ASP A 310 -24.10 10.53 9.77
N TRP A 311 -23.15 10.70 8.85
CA TRP A 311 -23.46 10.86 7.41
C TRP A 311 -23.98 9.55 6.79
N LEU A 312 -23.70 8.42 7.46
CA LEU A 312 -24.24 7.08 7.23
C LEU A 312 -25.76 7.00 7.11
N ARG A 313 -26.48 7.81 7.91
CA ARG A 313 -27.96 7.84 7.91
C ARG A 313 -28.53 8.56 6.69
N ARG A 314 -27.74 9.38 6.00
CA ARG A 314 -28.22 10.21 4.88
C ARG A 314 -27.98 9.58 3.50
N ILE A 315 -26.90 8.81 3.31
CA ILE A 315 -26.49 8.34 1.95
C ILE A 315 -26.09 6.85 1.89
N GLY A 316 -26.01 6.11 3.00
CA GLY A 316 -25.85 4.64 2.99
C GLY A 316 -24.49 4.12 2.47
N PHE A 317 -23.42 4.89 2.66
CA PHE A 317 -22.16 4.71 1.94
C PHE A 317 -21.02 4.11 2.81
N THR A 318 -21.24 3.61 4.05
CA THR A 318 -20.28 2.60 4.63
C THR A 318 -20.34 1.25 3.94
N ARG A 319 -21.34 1.11 3.07
CA ARG A 319 -21.29 0.13 1.99
C ARG A 319 -20.33 0.53 0.87
N TYR A 320 -19.84 1.77 0.75
CA TYR A 320 -19.00 2.24 -0.35
C TYR A 320 -17.60 1.69 -0.23
N ALA A 321 -16.83 1.94 0.84
CA ALA A 321 -15.52 1.29 1.01
C ALA A 321 -15.62 -0.24 0.88
N CYS A 322 -16.62 -0.86 1.51
CA CYS A 322 -16.87 -2.30 1.39
C CYS A 322 -17.27 -2.73 -0.05
N ARG A 323 -18.04 -1.92 -0.78
CA ARG A 323 -18.39 -2.17 -2.19
C ARG A 323 -17.18 -1.95 -3.09
N LEU A 324 -16.35 -0.94 -2.84
CA LEU A 324 -15.08 -0.74 -3.55
C LEU A 324 -14.26 -2.01 -3.41
N LEU A 325 -14.08 -2.51 -2.19
CA LEU A 325 -13.33 -3.75 -1.94
C LEU A 325 -13.89 -4.99 -2.65
N GLN A 326 -15.18 -5.00 -3.06
CA GLN A 326 -15.75 -6.13 -3.82
C GLN A 326 -15.28 -6.18 -5.28
N TRP A 327 -14.88 -5.06 -5.86
CA TRP A 327 -14.52 -4.98 -7.29
C TRP A 327 -13.20 -4.28 -7.57
N LEU A 328 -12.62 -3.58 -6.60
CA LEU A 328 -11.36 -2.91 -6.72
C LEU A 328 -10.23 -3.95 -6.79
N ASP A 329 -9.44 -3.85 -7.85
CA ASP A 329 -8.36 -4.77 -8.18
C ASP A 329 -6.99 -4.27 -7.72
N ARG A 330 -6.94 -3.29 -6.83
CA ARG A 330 -5.72 -2.59 -6.41
C ARG A 330 -5.79 -2.18 -4.93
N PRO A 331 -4.65 -1.83 -4.31
CA PRO A 331 -4.59 -1.39 -2.92
C PRO A 331 -5.56 -0.24 -2.61
N LEU A 332 -6.24 -0.34 -1.45
CA LEU A 332 -7.12 0.68 -0.89
C LEU A 332 -6.64 1.04 0.52
N LEU A 333 -6.28 2.30 0.73
CA LEU A 333 -5.97 2.87 2.02
C LEU A 333 -7.18 3.63 2.57
N ILE A 334 -7.67 3.23 3.73
CA ILE A 334 -8.74 3.89 4.47
C ILE A 334 -8.09 4.61 5.67
N ALA A 335 -8.03 5.94 5.58
CA ALA A 335 -7.36 6.80 6.54
C ALA A 335 -8.25 7.15 7.75
N LYS A 336 -7.66 7.14 8.94
CA LYS A 336 -8.30 7.55 10.20
C LYS A 336 -7.47 8.59 10.93
#